data_AF-A0A561UCR1-F1
#
_entry.id   AF-A0A561UCR1-F1
#
_cell.length_a   1.000
_cell.length_b   1.000
_cell.length_c   1.000
_cell.angle_alpha   90.00
_cell.angle_beta   90.00
_cell.angle_gamma   90.00
#
_symmetry.space_group_name_H-M   'P 1'
#
loop_
_entity.id
_entity.type
_entity.pdbx_description
1 polymer ?
#
loop_
_entity_poly.entity_id
_entity_poly.type
_entity_poly.pdbx_seq_one_letter_code
_entity_poly.pdbx_strand_id
1 'polypeptide(L)'
;MGIASDDIQAGVAARTARAQFIGQEDRTYHVLLGEQALLTNIGGPEVMRGQLRRLTEALSLPGLRLGILPARARLLIYPGDGFAIFDDHRVEVEGFRGSETITDPDRLAVFRKAFDRLQQSAVYDAAARDLIETALSGT
;
A
#
# COMPACT_ATOMS: atom_id res chain seq x y z
N MET A 1 -2.82 21.86 11.57
CA MET A 1 -2.05 22.28 10.37
C MET A 1 -2.80 21.75 9.16
N GLY A 2 -3.50 22.60 8.41
CA GLY A 2 -4.21 22.17 7.20
C GLY A 2 -3.20 21.99 6.07
N ILE A 3 -3.14 20.80 5.49
CA ILE A 3 -2.40 20.59 4.25
C ILE A 3 -3.11 21.40 3.15
N ALA A 4 -2.36 22.17 2.36
CA ALA A 4 -2.95 22.98 1.30
C ALA A 4 -3.70 22.08 0.29
N SER A 5 -4.83 22.55 -0.23
CA SER A 5 -5.66 21.78 -1.18
C SER A 5 -4.85 21.27 -2.37
N ASP A 6 -3.89 22.06 -2.85
CA ASP A 6 -3.02 21.71 -3.97
C ASP A 6 -2.06 20.57 -3.62
N ASP A 7 -1.53 20.52 -2.39
CA ASP A 7 -0.66 19.43 -1.92
C ASP A 7 -1.45 18.11 -1.77
N ILE A 8 -2.72 18.20 -1.34
CA ILE A 8 -3.63 17.05 -1.29
C ILE A 8 -3.88 16.53 -2.71
N GLN A 9 -4.20 17.43 -3.65
CA GLN A 9 -4.47 17.05 -5.03
C GLN A 9 -3.23 16.48 -5.73
N ALA A 10 -2.05 17.07 -5.53
CA ALA A 10 -0.80 16.55 -6.08
C ALA A 10 -0.46 15.16 -5.51
N GLY A 11 -0.64 14.96 -4.20
CA GLY A 11 -0.44 13.66 -3.56
C GLY A 11 -1.43 12.59 -4.05
N VAL A 12 -2.71 12.95 -4.25
CA VAL A 12 -3.72 12.06 -4.83
C VAL A 12 -3.40 11.73 -6.29
N ALA A 13 -3.00 12.72 -7.09
CA ALA A 13 -2.62 12.53 -8.48
C ALA A 13 -1.41 11.59 -8.62
N ALA A 14 -0.37 11.77 -7.81
CA ALA A 14 0.81 10.89 -7.82
C ALA A 14 0.44 9.43 -7.48
N ARG A 15 -0.41 9.22 -6.46
CA ARG A 15 -0.88 7.88 -6.07
C ARG A 15 -1.77 7.25 -7.15
N THR A 16 -2.65 8.04 -7.74
CA THR A 16 -3.55 7.59 -8.82
C THR A 16 -2.78 7.25 -10.09
N ALA A 17 -1.79 8.09 -10.46
CA ALA A 17 -0.92 7.85 -11.59
C ALA A 17 -0.04 6.60 -11.41
N ARG A 18 0.33 6.23 -10.17
CA ARG A 18 1.00 4.93 -9.93
C ARG A 18 0.02 3.76 -10.05
N ALA A 19 -1.20 3.91 -9.52
CA ALA A 19 -2.22 2.86 -9.56
C ALA A 19 -2.72 2.56 -10.99
N GLN A 20 -2.67 3.53 -11.91
CA GLN A 20 -3.14 3.33 -13.30
C GLN A 20 -2.29 2.35 -14.12
N PHE A 21 -1.06 2.06 -13.68
CA PHE A 21 -0.16 1.13 -14.35
C PHE A 21 -0.29 -0.32 -13.86
N ILE A 22 -1.09 -0.55 -12.80
CA ILE A 22 -1.38 -1.90 -12.31
C ILE A 22 -2.22 -2.64 -13.35
N GLY A 23 -1.79 -3.83 -13.76
CA GLY A 23 -2.46 -4.64 -14.78
C GLY A 23 -1.97 -4.41 -16.21
N GLN A 24 -0.90 -3.62 -16.43
CA GLN A 24 -0.22 -3.60 -17.73
C GLN A 24 0.69 -4.81 -17.90
N GLU A 25 0.76 -5.33 -19.15
CA GLU A 25 1.70 -6.38 -19.53
C GLU A 25 3.15 -5.94 -19.20
N ASP A 26 3.98 -6.89 -18.77
CA ASP A 26 5.39 -6.71 -18.35
C ASP A 26 5.65 -5.91 -17.05
N ARG A 27 4.63 -5.58 -16.25
CA ARG A 27 4.82 -4.94 -14.94
C ARG A 27 4.27 -5.76 -13.79
N THR A 28 5.09 -5.97 -12.78
CA THR A 28 4.69 -6.63 -11.53
C THR A 28 4.72 -5.68 -10.35
N TYR A 29 3.67 -5.73 -9.53
CA TYR A 29 3.51 -4.94 -8.32
C TYR A 29 3.37 -5.87 -7.13
N HIS A 30 4.23 -5.72 -6.13
CA HIS A 30 4.08 -6.39 -4.85
C HIS A 30 3.75 -5.35 -3.79
N VAL A 31 2.52 -5.37 -3.30
CA VAL A 31 1.99 -4.39 -2.36
C VAL A 31 1.73 -5.07 -1.03
N LEU A 32 2.12 -4.41 0.07
CA LEU A 32 1.74 -4.80 1.43
C LEU A 32 0.90 -3.69 2.04
N LEU A 33 -0.25 -4.05 2.58
CA LEU A 33 -1.17 -3.12 3.22
C LEU A 33 -1.41 -3.54 4.66
N GLY A 34 -1.35 -2.62 5.62
CA GLY A 34 -1.81 -2.90 6.98
C GLY A 34 -3.32 -3.07 7.02
N GLU A 35 -3.85 -4.08 7.72
CA GLU A 35 -5.30 -4.27 7.90
C GLU A 35 -6.00 -3.00 8.42
N GLN A 36 -5.30 -2.21 9.26
CA GLN A 36 -5.80 -0.94 9.77
C GLN A 36 -6.19 0.06 8.66
N ALA A 37 -5.56 -0.01 7.48
CA ALA A 37 -5.92 0.84 6.34
C ALA A 37 -7.31 0.51 5.78
N LEU A 38 -7.81 -0.72 5.96
CA LEU A 38 -9.17 -1.11 5.58
C LEU A 38 -10.22 -0.53 6.53
N LEU A 39 -9.82 -0.29 7.79
CA LEU A 39 -10.69 0.11 8.89
C LEU A 39 -10.69 1.61 9.16
N THR A 40 -9.68 2.33 8.67
CA THR A 40 -9.52 3.75 8.94
C THR A 40 -10.42 4.55 8.00
N ASN A 41 -11.43 5.21 8.56
CA ASN A 41 -12.42 5.95 7.78
C ASN A 41 -11.85 7.28 7.26
N ILE A 42 -11.36 7.27 6.01
CA ILE A 42 -10.90 8.45 5.29
C ILE A 42 -11.90 8.79 4.19
N GLY A 43 -12.63 9.89 4.37
CA GLY A 43 -13.61 10.38 3.38
C GLY A 43 -15.05 9.89 3.57
N GLY A 44 -15.34 9.12 4.63
CA GLY A 44 -16.69 8.68 4.99
C GLY A 44 -17.00 7.24 4.54
N PRO A 45 -18.07 6.63 5.10
CA PRO A 45 -18.40 5.22 4.85
C PRO A 45 -18.61 4.88 3.36
N GLU A 46 -19.30 5.75 2.61
CA GLU A 46 -19.53 5.53 1.17
C GLU A 46 -18.22 5.50 0.36
N VAL A 47 -17.29 6.42 0.68
CA VAL A 47 -15.97 6.47 0.03
C VAL A 47 -15.18 5.21 0.35
N MET A 48 -15.16 4.79 1.62
CA MET A 48 -14.46 3.58 2.06
C MET A 48 -15.03 2.32 1.39
N ARG A 49 -16.36 2.17 1.27
CA ARG A 49 -16.95 1.04 0.54
C ARG A 49 -16.50 1.01 -0.92
N GLY A 50 -16.44 2.16 -1.58
CA GLY A 50 -15.91 2.27 -2.94
C GLY A 50 -14.44 1.86 -3.03
N GLN A 51 -13.60 2.29 -2.08
CA GLN A 51 -12.19 1.91 -2.03
C GLN A 51 -11.99 0.41 -1.79
N LEU A 52 -12.72 -0.17 -0.83
CA LEU A 52 -12.65 -1.60 -0.51
C LEU A 52 -13.12 -2.47 -1.69
N ARG A 53 -14.20 -2.08 -2.38
CA ARG A 53 -14.64 -2.76 -3.62
C ARG A 53 -13.55 -2.76 -4.69
N ARG A 54 -12.90 -1.61 -4.89
CA ARG A 54 -11.79 -1.49 -5.84
C ARG A 54 -10.59 -2.36 -5.45
N LEU A 55 -10.32 -2.53 -4.15
CA LEU A 55 -9.29 -3.49 -3.68
C LEU A 55 -9.69 -4.94 -4.01
N THR A 56 -10.95 -5.32 -3.82
CA THR A 56 -11.44 -6.66 -4.20
C THR A 56 -11.29 -6.92 -5.69
N GLU A 57 -11.62 -5.95 -6.54
CA GLU A 57 -11.40 -6.03 -8.00
C GLU A 57 -9.91 -6.15 -8.33
N ALA A 58 -9.05 -5.37 -7.65
CA ALA A 58 -7.62 -5.36 -7.87
C ALA A 58 -6.94 -6.71 -7.59
N LEU A 59 -7.46 -7.52 -6.65
CA LEU A 59 -6.93 -8.85 -6.35
C LEU A 59 -6.88 -9.78 -7.57
N SER A 60 -7.66 -9.51 -8.62
CA SER A 60 -7.70 -10.31 -9.85
C SER A 60 -6.83 -9.74 -10.97
N LEU A 61 -6.14 -8.61 -10.76
CA LEU A 61 -5.32 -7.97 -11.79
C LEU A 61 -4.03 -8.76 -12.04
N PRO A 62 -3.69 -9.04 -13.31
CA PRO A 62 -2.42 -9.68 -13.63
C PRO A 62 -1.25 -8.80 -13.17
N GLY A 63 -0.21 -9.45 -12.67
CA GLY A 63 0.99 -8.76 -12.17
C GLY A 63 0.84 -8.12 -10.79
N LEU A 64 -0.35 -8.11 -10.15
CA LEU A 64 -0.50 -7.63 -8.78
C LEU A 64 -0.42 -8.78 -7.77
N ARG A 65 0.51 -8.67 -6.83
CA ARG A 65 0.55 -9.45 -5.59
C ARG A 65 0.24 -8.53 -4.42
N LEU A 66 -1.00 -8.57 -3.93
CA LEU A 66 -1.43 -7.80 -2.78
C LEU A 66 -1.42 -8.66 -1.51
N GLY A 67 -0.59 -8.29 -0.55
CA GLY A 67 -0.56 -8.86 0.79
C GLY A 67 -1.17 -7.91 1.82
N ILE A 68 -1.82 -8.47 2.82
CA ILE A 68 -2.35 -7.70 3.96
C ILE A 68 -1.60 -8.14 5.21
N LEU A 69 -1.13 -7.19 6.01
CA LEU A 69 -0.57 -7.44 7.34
C LEU A 69 -1.73 -7.44 8.34
N PRO A 70 -2.13 -8.60 8.88
CA PRO A 70 -3.22 -8.65 9.85
C PRO A 70 -2.89 -7.82 11.09
N ALA A 71 -3.89 -7.13 11.66
CA ALA A 71 -3.75 -6.21 12.77
C ALA A 71 -3.17 -6.85 14.04
N ARG A 72 -3.30 -8.18 14.16
CA ARG A 72 -2.78 -8.97 15.29
C ARG A 72 -1.67 -9.94 14.90
N ALA A 73 -1.12 -9.84 13.68
CA ALA A 73 -0.01 -10.68 13.27
C ALA A 73 1.25 -10.39 14.08
N ARG A 74 2.06 -11.42 14.31
CA ARG A 74 3.42 -11.23 14.82
C ARG A 74 4.27 -10.62 13.72
N LEU A 75 4.61 -9.35 13.87
CA LEU A 75 5.46 -8.64 12.91
C LEU A 75 6.94 -8.91 13.21
N LEU A 76 7.70 -9.20 12.16
CA LEU A 76 9.16 -9.37 12.27
C LEU A 76 9.89 -8.04 12.44
N ILE A 77 9.30 -6.94 11.97
CA ILE A 77 9.78 -5.57 12.14
C ILE A 77 8.59 -4.61 12.25
N TYR A 78 8.83 -3.41 12.77
CA TYR A 78 7.83 -2.33 12.72
C TYR A 78 7.67 -1.82 11.27
N PRO A 79 6.44 -1.67 10.73
CA PRO A 79 6.23 -1.27 9.33
C PRO A 79 6.73 0.14 8.97
N GLY A 80 6.80 1.06 9.96
CA GLY A 80 7.29 2.42 9.72
C GLY A 80 6.39 3.24 8.81
N ASP A 81 7.00 4.23 8.14
CA ASP A 81 6.35 5.05 7.11
C ASP A 81 6.11 4.23 5.83
N GLY A 82 5.11 4.63 5.05
CA GLY A 82 4.84 4.01 3.76
C GLY A 82 5.97 4.28 2.76
N PHE A 83 6.43 3.24 2.06
CA PHE A 83 7.47 3.38 1.04
C PHE A 83 7.18 2.51 -0.19
N ALA A 84 7.75 2.90 -1.32
CA ALA A 84 7.72 2.13 -2.57
C ALA A 84 9.14 1.97 -3.12
N ILE A 85 9.48 0.77 -3.57
CA ILE A 85 10.75 0.47 -4.24
C ILE A 85 10.48 0.31 -5.74
N PHE A 86 11.22 1.04 -6.57
CA PHE A 86 11.13 1.01 -8.02
C PHE A 86 12.40 0.40 -8.60
N ASP A 87 12.25 -0.68 -9.38
CA ASP A 87 13.28 -1.30 -10.21
C ASP A 87 14.64 -1.50 -9.48
N ASP A 88 14.56 -1.73 -8.16
CA ASP A 88 15.67 -1.94 -7.23
C ASP A 88 16.73 -0.81 -7.15
N HIS A 89 16.45 0.37 -7.70
CA HIS A 89 17.42 1.49 -7.73
C HIS A 89 16.86 2.79 -7.14
N ARG A 90 15.60 2.81 -6.73
CA ARG A 90 14.96 3.99 -6.14
C ARG A 90 13.93 3.59 -5.09
N VAL A 91 13.98 4.26 -3.93
CA VAL A 91 12.94 4.22 -2.91
C VAL A 91 12.30 5.59 -2.82
N GLU A 92 10.97 5.61 -2.71
CA GLU A 92 10.22 6.79 -2.34
C GLU A 92 9.53 6.53 -1.01
N VAL A 93 9.82 7.36 0.00
CA VAL A 93 9.17 7.29 1.33
C VAL A 93 8.18 8.43 1.42
N GLU A 94 6.91 8.12 1.71
CA GLU A 94 5.86 9.12 1.88
C GLU A 94 5.63 9.40 3.37
N GLY A 95 5.68 10.67 3.77
CA GLY A 95 5.36 11.09 5.12
C GLY A 95 4.70 12.47 5.16
N PHE A 96 4.33 12.93 6.36
CA PHE A 96 3.67 14.23 6.55
C PHE A 96 4.50 15.43 6.10
N ARG A 97 5.82 15.25 5.97
CA ARG A 97 6.77 16.31 5.55
C ARG A 97 6.97 16.37 4.03
N GLY A 98 6.30 15.49 3.28
CA GLY A 98 6.49 15.30 1.85
C GLY A 98 7.05 13.92 1.52
N SER A 99 7.55 13.77 0.30
CA SER A 99 8.21 12.54 -0.15
C SER A 99 9.73 12.68 -0.12
N GLU A 100 10.43 11.67 0.38
CA GLU A 100 11.88 11.54 0.25
C GLU A 100 12.20 10.54 -0.87
N THR A 101 13.09 10.92 -1.79
CA THR A 101 13.65 10.00 -2.80
C THR A 101 15.03 9.54 -2.38
N ILE A 102 15.23 8.23 -2.35
CA ILE A 102 16.49 7.59 -1.93
C ILE A 102 17.00 6.73 -3.09
N THR A 103 18.25 6.97 -3.50
CA THR A 103 18.95 6.20 -4.55
C THR A 103 20.29 5.63 -4.08
N ASP A 104 20.68 5.92 -2.83
CA ASP A 104 21.89 5.39 -2.21
C ASP A 104 21.78 3.86 -2.01
N PRO A 105 22.69 3.04 -2.56
CA PRO A 105 22.59 1.57 -2.53
C PRO A 105 22.50 0.96 -1.13
N ASP A 106 23.25 1.50 -0.17
CA ASP A 106 23.26 0.97 1.20
C ASP A 106 21.92 1.25 1.90
N ARG A 107 21.36 2.44 1.70
CA ARG A 107 20.01 2.77 2.19
C ARG A 107 18.94 1.94 1.48
N LEU A 108 19.03 1.74 0.16
CA LEU A 108 18.10 0.88 -0.59
C LEU A 108 18.06 -0.54 -0.02
N ALA A 109 19.22 -1.12 0.32
CA ALA A 109 19.31 -2.44 0.91
C ALA A 109 18.56 -2.56 2.26
N VAL A 110 18.46 -1.47 3.03
CA VAL A 110 17.68 -1.43 4.28
C VAL A 110 16.19 -1.57 3.99
N PHE A 111 15.65 -0.80 3.02
CA PHE A 111 14.24 -0.87 2.65
C PHE A 111 13.87 -2.21 2.02
N ARG A 112 14.77 -2.80 1.22
CA ARG A 112 14.59 -4.16 0.68
C ARG A 112 14.44 -5.18 1.79
N LYS A 113 15.37 -5.18 2.76
CA LYS A 113 15.31 -6.07 3.93
C LYS A 113 14.04 -5.83 4.74
N ALA A 114 13.62 -4.57 4.89
CA ALA A 114 12.39 -4.25 5.61
C ALA A 114 11.17 -4.84 4.92
N PHE A 115 11.03 -4.63 3.61
CA PHE A 115 9.96 -5.20 2.80
C PHE A 115 9.95 -6.74 2.88
N ASP A 116 11.13 -7.37 2.80
CA ASP A 116 11.29 -8.82 2.89
C ASP A 116 10.83 -9.40 4.24
N ARG A 117 11.03 -8.66 5.33
CA ARG A 117 10.54 -9.04 6.65
C ARG A 117 9.04 -8.82 6.80
N LEU A 118 8.50 -7.76 6.22
CA LEU A 118 7.07 -7.47 6.27
C LEU A 118 6.27 -8.48 5.45
N GLN A 119 6.73 -8.86 4.24
CA GLN A 119 6.00 -9.83 3.41
C GLN A 119 5.85 -11.21 4.09
N GLN A 120 6.77 -11.58 4.97
CA GLN A 120 6.69 -12.83 5.76
C GLN A 120 5.60 -12.78 6.83
N SER A 121 5.17 -11.60 7.25
CA SER A 121 4.08 -11.39 8.21
C SER A 121 2.73 -11.15 7.53
N ALA A 122 2.67 -11.13 6.19
CA ALA A 122 1.47 -10.84 5.42
C ALA A 122 0.70 -12.11 5.04
N VAL A 123 -0.61 -11.96 4.89
CA VAL A 123 -1.50 -12.95 4.26
C VAL A 123 -1.83 -12.52 2.83
N TYR A 124 -2.14 -13.48 1.98
CA TYR A 124 -2.38 -13.30 0.55
C TYR A 124 -3.66 -14.01 0.11
N ASP A 125 -4.06 -13.79 -1.14
CA ASP A 125 -5.13 -14.51 -1.84
C ASP A 125 -6.45 -14.54 -1.05
N ALA A 126 -7.00 -15.73 -0.79
CA ALA A 126 -8.27 -15.89 -0.08
C ALA A 126 -8.27 -15.23 1.30
N ALA A 127 -7.20 -15.39 2.08
CA ALA A 127 -7.11 -14.78 3.40
C ALA A 127 -7.06 -13.24 3.34
N ALA A 128 -6.43 -12.67 2.31
CA ALA A 128 -6.46 -11.23 2.09
C ALA A 128 -7.87 -10.77 1.65
N ARG A 129 -8.54 -11.53 0.78
CA ARG A 129 -9.93 -11.27 0.36
C ARG A 129 -10.88 -11.25 1.55
N ASP A 130 -10.79 -12.25 2.43
CA ASP A 130 -11.66 -12.37 3.60
C ASP A 130 -11.55 -11.15 4.53
N LEU A 131 -10.34 -10.60 4.72
CA LEU A 131 -10.13 -9.38 5.51
C LEU A 131 -10.80 -8.16 4.86
N ILE A 132 -10.70 -8.02 3.54
CA ILE A 132 -11.34 -6.92 2.80
C ILE A 132 -12.87 -7.04 2.88
N GLU A 133 -13.42 -8.24 2.67
CA GLU A 133 -14.87 -8.49 2.70
C GLU A 133 -15.46 -8.31 4.11
N THR A 134 -14.69 -8.68 5.14
CA THR A 134 -15.04 -8.42 6.54
C THR A 134 -15.13 -6.92 6.81
N ALA A 135 -14.15 -6.13 6.36
CA ALA A 135 -14.16 -4.68 6.49
C ALA A 135 -15.34 -4.05 5.71
N LEU A 136 -15.65 -4.57 4.52
CA LEU A 136 -16.75 -4.09 3.68
C LEU A 136 -18.11 -4.30 4.37
N SER A 137 -18.30 -5.44 5.03
CA SER A 137 -19.53 -5.78 5.74
C SER A 137 -19.72 -4.99 7.04
N GLY A 138 -18.63 -4.46 7.60
CA GLY A 138 -18.63 -3.63 8.81
C GLY A 138 -18.76 -2.13 8.58
N THR A 139 -18.78 -1.66 7.32
CA THR A 139 -18.86 -0.24 6.93
C THR A 139 -20.27 0.17 6.56
#